data_AF-A0A934CKK8-F1
#
_entry.id   AF-A0A934CKK8-F1
#
_cell.length_a   1.000
_cell.length_b   1.000
_cell.length_c   1.000
_cell.angle_alpha   90.00
_cell.angle_beta   90.00
_cell.angle_gamma   90.00
#
_symmetry.space_group_name_H-M   'P 1'
#
loop_
_entity.id
_entity.type
_entity.pdbx_description
1 polymer ?
#
loop_
_entity_poly.entity_id
_entity_poly.type
_entity_poly.pdbx_seq_one_letter_code
_entity_poly.pdbx_strand_id
1 'polypeptide(L)' 'MHQEIDADTDALATQVVDASIKVHKTLGPGLLESVYEACLAHELTSRG' A
#
# COMPACT_ATOMS: atom_id res chain seq x y z
N MET A 1 -14.37 13.86 -19.56
CA MET A 1 -13.01 14.43 -19.53
C MET A 1 -12.22 13.55 -18.58
N HIS A 2 -11.27 12.74 -19.06
CA HIS A 2 -10.33 12.10 -18.16
C HIS A 2 -9.27 13.15 -17.84
N GLN A 3 -9.13 13.49 -16.56
CA GLN A 3 -8.04 14.32 -16.10
C GLN A 3 -6.79 13.43 -16.03
N GLU A 4 -5.66 13.92 -16.54
CA GLU A 4 -4.38 13.24 -16.37
C GLU A 4 -4.00 13.24 -14.89
N ILE A 5 -3.48 12.11 -14.41
CA ILE A 5 -2.94 12.00 -13.05
C ILE A 5 -1.54 12.63 -13.06
N ASP A 6 -1.27 13.52 -12.11
CA ASP A 6 0.06 14.11 -11.98
C ASP A 6 1.08 13.05 -11.54
N ALA A 7 2.35 13.24 -11.93
CA ALA A 7 3.39 12.26 -11.70
C ALA A 7 3.65 11.98 -10.21
N ASP A 8 3.46 12.99 -9.35
CA ASP A 8 3.67 12.84 -7.91
C ASP A 8 2.58 11.95 -7.29
N THR A 9 1.32 12.14 -7.69
CA THR A 9 0.20 11.28 -7.29
C THR A 9 0.39 9.85 -7.78
N ASP A 10 0.84 9.65 -9.02
CA ASP A 10 1.10 8.31 -9.57
C ASP A 10 2.24 7.60 -8.82
N ALA A 11 3.31 8.33 -8.51
CA ALA A 11 4.43 7.82 -7.71
C ALA A 11 4.01 7.46 -6.28
N LEU A 12 3.17 8.28 -5.64
CA LEU A 12 2.64 8.00 -4.30
C LEU A 12 1.71 6.78 -4.32
N ALA A 13 0.81 6.69 -5.29
CA ALA A 13 -0.09 5.56 -5.45
C ALA A 13 0.68 4.25 -5.66
N THR A 14 1.74 4.29 -6.48
CA THR A 14 2.64 3.15 -6.72
C THR A 14 3.23 2.64 -5.40
N GLN A 15 3.75 3.54 -4.55
CA GLN A 15 4.32 3.14 -3.26
C GLN A 15 3.30 2.48 -2.32
N VAL A 16 2.08 3.02 -2.27
CA VAL A 16 1.00 2.47 -1.44
C VAL A 16 0.57 1.09 -1.93
N VAL A 17 0.42 0.91 -3.24
CA VAL A 17 0.06 -0.37 -3.85
C VAL A 17 1.15 -1.41 -3.62
N ASP A 18 2.42 -1.06 -3.82
CA ASP A 18 3.55 -1.96 -3.60
C ASP A 18 3.64 -2.42 -2.14
N ALA A 19 3.48 -1.51 -1.19
CA ALA A 19 3.43 -1.84 0.23
C ALA A 19 2.28 -2.81 0.55
N SER A 20 1.08 -2.53 0.02
CA SER A 20 -0.11 -3.36 0.23
C SER A 20 0.06 -4.77 -0.37
N ILE A 21 0.63 -4.87 -1.57
CA ILE A 21 0.93 -6.15 -2.23
C ILE A 21 1.97 -6.94 -1.44
N LYS A 22 3.01 -6.29 -0.92
CA LYS A 22 4.01 -6.96 -0.08
C LYS A 22 3.38 -7.53 1.20
N VAL A 23 2.55 -6.74 1.90
CA VAL A 23 1.81 -7.19 3.08
C VAL A 23 0.95 -8.41 2.75
N HIS A 24 0.12 -8.32 1.69
CA HIS A 24 -0.76 -9.41 1.28
C HIS A 24 0.02 -10.69 0.90
N LYS A 25 1.11 -10.57 0.13
CA LYS A 25 1.96 -11.71 -0.24
C LYS A 25 2.64 -12.36 0.96
N THR A 26 2.96 -11.58 1.99
CA THR A 26 3.63 -12.08 3.20
C THR A 26 2.66 -12.78 4.14
N LEU A 27 1.48 -12.19 4.36
CA LEU A 27 0.51 -12.68 5.33
C LEU A 27 -0.42 -13.77 4.77
N GLY A 28 -0.80 -13.65 3.50
CA GLY A 28 -1.86 -14.47 2.91
C GLY A 28 -3.27 -14.08 3.38
N PRO A 29 -4.31 -14.69 2.81
CA PRO A 29 -5.71 -14.37 3.13
C PRO A 29 -6.16 -14.94 4.49
N GLY A 30 -7.26 -14.41 5.03
CA GLY A 30 -7.96 -14.99 6.19
C GLY A 30 -7.67 -14.32 7.55
N LEU A 31 -6.88 -13.26 7.57
CA LEU A 31 -6.65 -12.44 8.76
C LEU A 31 -7.64 -11.29 8.87
N LEU A 32 -7.74 -10.70 10.08
CA LEU A 32 -8.53 -9.51 10.32
C LEU A 32 -7.94 -8.29 9.62
N GLU A 33 -8.81 -7.35 9.24
CA GLU A 33 -8.42 -6.08 8.62
C GLU A 33 -7.45 -5.26 9.50
N SER A 34 -7.64 -5.28 10.82
CA SER A 34 -6.74 -4.59 11.77
C SER A 34 -5.30 -5.11 11.73
N VAL A 35 -5.10 -6.37 11.38
CA VAL A 35 -3.75 -6.93 11.18
C VAL A 35 -3.13 -6.40 9.90
N TYR A 36 -3.91 -6.34 8.82
CA TYR A 36 -3.49 -5.74 7.56
C TYR A 36 -3.14 -4.25 7.73
N GLU A 37 -3.97 -3.49 8.44
CA GLU A 37 -3.74 -2.08 8.74
C GLU A 37 -2.43 -1.88 9.51
N ALA A 38 -2.21 -2.62 10.60
CA ALA A 38 -1.00 -2.52 11.40
C ALA A 38 0.26 -2.86 10.59
N CYS A 39 0.22 -3.91 9.77
CA CYS A 39 1.33 -4.28 8.90
C CYS A 39 1.58 -3.27 7.78
N LEU A 40 0.53 -2.72 7.18
CA LEU A 40 0.65 -1.70 6.14
C LEU A 40 1.24 -0.41 6.71
N ALA A 41 0.78 0.04 7.88
CA ALA A 41 1.33 1.20 8.56
C ALA A 41 2.83 1.01 8.87
N HIS A 42 3.23 -0.18 9.34
CA HIS A 42 4.63 -0.51 9.55
C HIS A 42 5.45 -0.48 8.26
N GLU A 43 4.96 -1.09 7.17
CA GLU A 43 5.65 -1.13 5.88
C GLU A 43 5.80 0.28 5.27
N LEU A 44 4.77 1.13 5.33
CA LEU A 44 4.83 2.49 4.84
C LEU A 44 5.78 3.36 5.69
N THR A 45 5.77 3.19 7.01
CA THR A 45 6.69 3.90 7.92
C THR A 45 8.15 3.53 7.67
N SER A 46 8.42 2.29 7.25
CA SER A 46 9.80 1.84 6.94
C SER A 46 10.33 2.41 5.61
N ARG A 47 9.44 2.93 4.74
CA ARG A 47 9.78 3.44 3.41
C ARG A 47 9.97 4.96 3.36
N GLY A 48 9.33 5.70 4.27
CA GLY A 48 9.46 7.15 4.42
C GLY A 48 10.52 7.54 5.44
#